data_AF-A0A917GXL4-F1
#
_entry.id   AF-A0A917GXL4-F1
#
_cell.length_a   1.000
_cell.length_b   1.000
_cell.length_c   1.000
_cell.angle_alpha   90.00
_cell.angle_beta   90.00
_cell.angle_gamma   90.00
#
_symmetry.space_group_name_H-M   'P 1'
#
loop_
_entity.id
_entity.type
_entity.pdbx_description
1 polymer ?
#
loop_
_entity_poly.entity_id
_entity_poly.type
_entity_poly.pdbx_seq_one_letter_code
_entity_poly.pdbx_strand_id
1 'polypeptide(L)'
;MAEASCVILLHGLARSADSMNEMAEKLTTAGYTTVNLGYPSRDFAIETLTEKAIPPALEQCATDTEISFVTHSLGGILVRQYLQAHDIDGLHRVVMLGPPNQGSEVVDKLRDVPGFHWLNGDAGLELGTETGSVPQQLGPANFDVGIIAGSKSINWILSLLIPGDDDGKVSIERSKLAGMNDHIVMPTTHPLMMNNNDVIDQVIHYLDHGEFMR
;
A
#
# COMPACT_ATOMS: atom_id res chain seq x y z
N MET A 1 -11.41 -4.68 -29.16
CA MET A 1 -11.87 -4.41 -27.78
C MET A 1 -10.61 -4.07 -27.02
N ALA A 2 -10.51 -2.89 -26.41
CA ALA A 2 -9.38 -2.63 -25.51
C ALA A 2 -9.46 -3.69 -24.40
N GLU A 3 -8.36 -4.41 -24.15
CA GLU A 3 -8.34 -5.33 -23.02
C GLU A 3 -8.52 -4.54 -21.73
N ALA A 4 -9.25 -5.10 -20.77
CA ALA A 4 -9.47 -4.45 -19.48
C ALA A 4 -8.13 -4.23 -18.78
N SER A 5 -7.89 -3.00 -18.30
CA SER A 5 -6.68 -2.66 -17.53
C SER A 5 -6.52 -3.63 -16.34
N CYS A 6 -5.30 -4.11 -16.13
CA CYS A 6 -4.97 -5.06 -15.07
C CYS A 6 -4.67 -4.31 -13.77
N VAL A 7 -5.30 -4.69 -12.66
CA VAL A 7 -5.07 -4.11 -11.34
C VAL A 7 -4.48 -5.15 -10.40
N ILE A 8 -3.21 -4.95 -10.02
CA ILE A 8 -2.50 -5.79 -9.06
C ILE A 8 -2.76 -5.30 -7.64
N LEU A 9 -3.16 -6.23 -6.77
CA LEU A 9 -3.46 -5.96 -5.37
C LEU A 9 -2.33 -6.47 -4.47
N LEU A 10 -1.81 -5.59 -3.60
CA LEU A 10 -0.75 -5.94 -2.64
C LEU A 10 -1.21 -5.66 -1.22
N HIS A 11 -1.33 -6.73 -0.43
CA HIS A 11 -1.76 -6.65 0.97
C HIS A 11 -0.67 -6.12 1.91
N GLY A 12 -1.04 -5.73 3.13
CA GLY A 12 -0.09 -5.26 4.14
C GLY A 12 0.66 -6.37 4.89
N LEU A 13 1.50 -5.93 5.83
CA LEU A 13 2.26 -6.79 6.73
C LEU A 13 1.35 -7.64 7.63
N ALA A 14 1.74 -8.90 7.86
CA ALA A 14 1.01 -9.87 8.68
C ALA A 14 -0.42 -10.14 8.19
N ARG A 15 -0.63 -10.02 6.87
CA ARG A 15 -1.89 -10.33 6.17
C ARG A 15 -1.66 -11.34 5.05
N SER A 16 -2.77 -11.82 4.49
CA SER A 16 -2.86 -12.59 3.25
C SER A 16 -3.58 -11.79 2.17
N ALA A 17 -3.56 -12.30 0.93
CA ALA A 17 -4.35 -11.80 -0.19
C ALA A 17 -5.85 -11.68 0.14
N ASP A 18 -6.38 -12.54 1.03
CA ASP A 18 -7.80 -12.51 1.40
C ASP A 18 -8.25 -11.17 1.96
N SER A 19 -7.32 -10.42 2.57
CA SER A 19 -7.63 -9.09 3.08
C SER A 19 -7.99 -8.08 1.99
N MET A 20 -7.65 -8.35 0.72
CA MET A 20 -7.96 -7.50 -0.43
C MET A 20 -9.14 -8.04 -1.26
N ASN A 21 -9.81 -9.12 -0.85
CA ASN A 21 -10.85 -9.77 -1.66
C ASN A 21 -12.04 -8.86 -1.97
N GLU A 22 -12.55 -8.10 -0.99
CA GLU A 22 -13.66 -7.16 -1.24
C GLU A 22 -13.28 -6.13 -2.32
N MET A 23 -12.06 -5.59 -2.23
CA MET A 23 -11.53 -4.65 -3.22
C MET A 23 -11.38 -5.31 -4.60
N ALA A 24 -10.88 -6.54 -4.66
CA ALA A 24 -10.76 -7.32 -5.90
C ALA A 24 -12.12 -7.54 -6.57
N GLU A 25 -13.13 -7.95 -5.80
CA GLU A 25 -14.49 -8.22 -6.30
C GLU A 25 -15.14 -6.95 -6.86
N LYS A 26 -14.97 -5.82 -6.18
CA LYS A 26 -15.51 -4.53 -6.63
C LYS A 26 -14.81 -3.99 -7.86
N LEU A 27 -13.49 -4.08 -7.93
CA LEU A 27 -12.71 -3.73 -9.13
C LEU A 27 -13.09 -4.60 -10.32
N THR A 28 -13.26 -5.91 -10.11
CA THR A 28 -13.75 -6.83 -11.15
C THR A 28 -15.13 -6.42 -11.63
N THR A 29 -16.03 -6.07 -10.71
CA THR A 29 -17.39 -5.58 -11.04
C THR A 29 -17.35 -4.27 -11.82
N ALA A 30 -16.37 -3.40 -11.54
CA ALA A 30 -16.13 -2.15 -12.27
C ALA A 30 -15.48 -2.37 -13.65
N GLY A 31 -15.12 -3.61 -14.00
CA GLY A 31 -14.63 -3.96 -15.34
C GLY A 31 -13.11 -4.14 -15.44
N TYR A 32 -12.37 -4.10 -14.32
CA TYR A 32 -10.94 -4.35 -14.29
C TYR A 32 -10.62 -5.85 -14.24
N THR A 33 -9.45 -6.24 -14.78
CA THR A 33 -8.87 -7.57 -14.50
C THR A 33 -8.07 -7.47 -13.22
N THR A 34 -8.40 -8.21 -12.16
CA THR A 34 -7.67 -8.10 -10.88
C THR A 34 -6.73 -9.28 -10.64
N VAL A 35 -5.50 -8.98 -10.21
CA VAL A 35 -4.53 -9.98 -9.72
C VAL A 35 -4.35 -9.79 -8.22
N ASN A 36 -4.88 -10.72 -7.42
CA ASN A 36 -4.74 -10.71 -5.96
C ASN A 36 -3.85 -11.86 -5.49
N LEU A 37 -2.55 -11.77 -5.76
CA LEU A 37 -1.57 -12.78 -5.39
C LEU A 37 -0.98 -12.49 -4.00
N GLY A 38 -1.03 -13.49 -3.10
CA GLY A 38 -0.46 -13.37 -1.76
C GLY A 38 1.06 -13.54 -1.75
N TYR A 39 1.71 -12.94 -0.75
CA TYR A 39 3.15 -13.09 -0.52
C TYR A 39 3.47 -13.26 0.98
N PRO A 40 4.61 -13.88 1.34
CA PRO A 40 4.96 -14.23 2.72
C PRO A 40 5.43 -13.00 3.53
N SER A 41 4.52 -12.06 3.79
CA SER A 41 4.83 -10.70 4.29
C SER A 41 5.65 -10.62 5.58
N ARG A 42 5.70 -11.69 6.40
CA ARG A 42 6.45 -11.74 7.67
C ARG A 42 7.82 -12.42 7.57
N ASP A 43 8.08 -13.11 6.48
CA ASP A 43 9.15 -14.11 6.46
C ASP A 43 10.46 -13.58 5.87
N PHE A 44 10.43 -12.40 5.23
CA PHE A 44 11.59 -11.84 4.52
C PHE A 44 11.65 -10.31 4.65
N ALA A 45 12.84 -9.76 4.33
CA ALA A 45 13.10 -8.33 4.15
C ALA A 45 12.35 -7.74 2.95
N ILE A 46 12.15 -6.42 2.94
CA ILE A 46 11.40 -5.68 1.90
C ILE A 46 11.94 -5.96 0.50
N GLU A 47 13.26 -5.96 0.31
CA GLU A 47 13.89 -6.25 -0.98
C GLU A 47 13.48 -7.64 -1.52
N THR A 48 13.55 -8.67 -0.66
CA THR A 48 13.16 -10.03 -1.03
C THR A 48 11.65 -10.17 -1.22
N LEU A 49 10.83 -9.47 -0.42
CA LEU A 49 9.37 -9.47 -0.59
C LEU A 49 8.95 -8.82 -1.90
N THR A 50 9.65 -7.77 -2.32
CA THR A 50 9.40 -7.06 -3.58
C THR A 50 9.52 -8.03 -4.76
N GLU A 51 10.63 -8.77 -4.84
CA GLU A 51 10.86 -9.78 -5.89
C GLU A 51 9.90 -10.97 -5.82
N LYS A 52 9.38 -11.28 -4.63
CA LYS A 52 8.40 -12.37 -4.44
C LYS A 52 6.97 -11.95 -4.75
N ALA A 53 6.65 -10.65 -4.67
CA ALA A 53 5.30 -10.15 -4.79
C ALA A 53 5.01 -9.60 -6.20
N ILE A 54 5.92 -8.79 -6.75
CA ILE A 54 5.62 -7.97 -7.93
C ILE A 54 5.81 -8.73 -9.25
N PRO A 55 6.98 -9.32 -9.56
CA PRO A 55 7.16 -10.05 -10.83
C PRO A 55 6.12 -11.17 -11.05
N PRO A 56 5.82 -12.05 -10.06
CA PRO A 56 4.82 -13.10 -10.25
C PRO A 56 3.37 -12.57 -10.41
N ALA A 57 3.09 -11.35 -9.94
CA ALA A 57 1.80 -10.71 -10.15
C ALA A 57 1.71 -10.06 -11.55
N LEU A 58 2.80 -9.43 -12.01
CA LEU A 58 2.90 -8.88 -13.37
C LEU A 58 2.73 -9.98 -14.43
N GLU A 59 3.30 -11.16 -14.22
CA GLU A 59 3.17 -12.32 -15.11
C GLU A 59 1.72 -12.82 -15.28
N GLN A 60 0.80 -12.44 -14.39
CA GLN A 60 -0.62 -12.80 -14.50
C GLN A 60 -1.44 -11.78 -15.31
N CYS A 61 -0.88 -10.61 -15.59
CA CYS A 61 -1.51 -9.65 -16.49
C CYS A 61 -1.23 -10.02 -17.95
N ALA A 62 -2.17 -9.68 -18.84
CA ALA A 62 -1.97 -9.86 -20.27
C ALA A 62 -0.82 -8.95 -20.78
N THR A 63 -0.16 -9.37 -21.85
CA THR A 63 0.86 -8.54 -22.52
C THR A 63 0.22 -7.29 -23.15
N ASP A 64 0.95 -6.17 -23.16
CA ASP A 64 0.52 -4.90 -23.76
C ASP A 64 -0.79 -4.30 -23.15
N THR A 65 -1.08 -4.62 -21.89
CA THR A 65 -2.19 -4.01 -21.14
C THR A 65 -1.70 -2.91 -20.20
N GLU A 66 -2.60 -2.00 -19.82
CA GLU A 66 -2.33 -1.04 -18.75
C GLU A 66 -2.27 -1.75 -17.39
N ILE A 67 -1.20 -1.51 -16.64
CA ILE A 67 -0.96 -2.07 -15.33
C ILE A 67 -1.17 -1.00 -14.27
N SER A 68 -2.09 -1.25 -13.35
CA SER A 68 -2.28 -0.42 -12.15
C SER A 68 -2.03 -1.23 -10.88
N PHE A 69 -1.66 -0.54 -9.81
CA PHE A 69 -1.48 -1.15 -8.49
C PHE A 69 -2.44 -0.53 -7.49
N VAL A 70 -3.06 -1.36 -6.65
CA VAL A 70 -3.73 -0.90 -5.44
C VAL A 70 -3.15 -1.63 -4.24
N THR A 71 -2.65 -0.87 -3.28
CA THR A 71 -1.81 -1.41 -2.22
C THR A 71 -2.33 -1.04 -0.85
N HIS A 72 -2.06 -1.89 0.14
CA HIS A 72 -2.29 -1.59 1.55
C HIS A 72 -0.98 -1.57 2.33
N SER A 73 -0.72 -0.48 3.06
CA SER A 73 0.38 -0.39 4.02
C SER A 73 1.74 -0.79 3.40
N LEU A 74 2.36 -1.89 3.87
CA LEU A 74 3.61 -2.46 3.33
C LEU A 74 3.58 -2.65 1.79
N GLY A 75 2.44 -3.01 1.19
CA GLY A 75 2.34 -3.20 -0.25
C GLY A 75 2.77 -1.96 -1.04
N GLY A 76 2.50 -0.76 -0.54
CA GLY A 76 2.91 0.49 -1.19
C GLY A 76 4.42 0.70 -1.14
N ILE A 77 5.09 0.22 -0.09
CA ILE A 77 6.55 0.24 0.04
C ILE A 77 7.19 -0.74 -0.95
N LEU A 78 6.59 -1.91 -1.17
CA LEU A 78 7.08 -2.86 -2.18
C LEU A 78 7.02 -2.26 -3.59
N VAL A 79 5.93 -1.58 -3.95
CA VAL A 79 5.82 -0.90 -5.26
C VAL A 79 6.90 0.17 -5.42
N ARG A 80 7.12 0.98 -4.39
CA ARG A 80 8.17 2.01 -4.41
C ARG A 80 9.58 1.41 -4.53
N GLN A 81 9.86 0.32 -3.80
CA GLN A 81 11.13 -0.41 -3.88
C GLN A 81 11.37 -0.95 -5.30
N TYR A 82 10.34 -1.55 -5.90
CA TYR A 82 10.46 -2.11 -7.24
C TYR A 82 10.71 -1.02 -8.29
N LEU A 83 9.92 0.05 -8.27
CA LEU A 83 10.00 1.16 -9.23
C LEU A 83 11.26 2.03 -9.07
N GLN A 84 12.05 1.82 -8.01
CA GLN A 84 13.37 2.44 -7.89
C GLN A 84 14.40 1.77 -8.79
N ALA A 85 14.26 0.47 -9.04
CA ALA A 85 15.22 -0.34 -9.78
C ALA A 85 14.70 -0.83 -11.14
N HIS A 86 13.38 -0.78 -11.35
CA HIS A 86 12.70 -1.35 -12.51
C HIS A 86 11.69 -0.38 -13.10
N ASP A 87 11.58 -0.39 -14.42
CA ASP A 87 10.46 0.20 -15.14
C ASP A 87 9.42 -0.90 -15.43
N ILE A 88 8.14 -0.57 -15.33
CA ILE A 88 7.03 -1.45 -15.72
C ILE A 88 6.43 -0.89 -17.01
N ASP A 89 6.54 -1.65 -18.09
CA ASP A 89 5.89 -1.32 -19.35
C ASP A 89 4.37 -1.28 -19.15
N GLY A 90 3.73 -0.19 -19.58
CA GLY A 90 2.29 0.00 -19.40
C GLY A 90 1.87 0.38 -17.98
N LEU A 91 2.79 0.77 -17.08
CA LEU A 91 2.42 1.33 -15.78
C LEU A 91 1.50 2.54 -15.97
N HIS A 92 0.28 2.42 -15.46
CA HIS A 92 -0.76 3.43 -15.58
C HIS A 92 -0.93 4.22 -14.28
N ARG A 93 -1.47 3.60 -13.22
CA ARG A 93 -1.78 4.29 -11.96
C ARG A 93 -1.49 3.45 -10.73
N VAL A 94 -1.11 4.10 -9.64
CA VAL A 94 -0.92 3.47 -8.33
C VAL A 94 -1.83 4.13 -7.30
N VAL A 95 -2.55 3.34 -6.52
CA VAL A 95 -3.29 3.82 -5.34
C VAL A 95 -2.72 3.17 -4.09
N MET A 96 -2.35 3.98 -3.10
CA MET A 96 -1.80 3.52 -1.83
C MET A 96 -2.75 3.81 -0.67
N LEU A 97 -3.12 2.76 0.06
CA LEU A 97 -4.01 2.81 1.22
C LEU A 97 -3.16 2.78 2.50
N GLY A 98 -3.07 3.92 3.19
CA GLY A 98 -2.29 4.10 4.41
C GLY A 98 -0.81 3.65 4.32
N PRO A 99 -0.05 4.02 3.26
CA PRO A 99 1.35 3.62 3.14
C PRO A 99 2.22 4.29 4.22
N PRO A 100 3.15 3.61 4.90
CA PRO A 100 4.11 4.26 5.79
C PRO A 100 5.28 4.89 4.99
N ASN A 101 4.96 5.84 4.11
CA ASN A 101 5.91 6.36 3.10
C ASN A 101 7.17 7.02 3.68
N GLN A 102 7.09 7.51 4.92
CA GLN A 102 8.18 8.11 5.67
C GLN A 102 8.56 7.27 6.90
N GLY A 103 8.18 5.98 6.92
CA GLY A 103 8.28 5.09 8.08
C GLY A 103 7.09 5.18 9.02
N SER A 104 7.10 4.33 10.06
CA SER A 104 6.10 4.30 11.11
C SER A 104 6.74 4.38 12.49
N GLU A 105 6.37 5.40 13.27
CA GLU A 105 6.83 5.58 14.66
C GLU A 105 6.41 4.40 15.57
N VAL A 106 5.37 3.64 15.17
CA VAL A 106 4.95 2.43 15.87
C VAL A 106 6.04 1.36 15.81
N VAL A 107 6.75 1.25 14.68
CA VAL A 107 7.87 0.33 14.54
C VAL A 107 9.01 0.74 15.46
N ASP A 108 9.40 2.01 15.44
CA ASP A 108 10.53 2.51 16.24
C ASP A 108 10.32 2.30 17.74
N LYS A 109 9.08 2.49 18.21
CA LYS A 109 8.76 2.42 19.64
C LYS A 109 8.50 1.00 20.15
N LEU A 110 8.13 0.08 19.27
CA LEU A 110 7.75 -1.28 19.65
C LEU A 110 8.73 -2.36 19.19
N ARG A 111 9.77 -2.02 18.41
CA ARG A 111 10.75 -3.00 17.91
C ARG A 111 11.40 -3.86 19.00
N ASP A 112 11.62 -3.29 20.19
CA ASP A 112 12.27 -3.95 21.33
C ASP A 112 11.27 -4.67 22.27
N VAL A 113 9.96 -4.59 21.98
CA VAL A 113 8.93 -5.25 22.79
C VAL A 113 8.91 -6.76 22.50
N PRO A 114 8.93 -7.64 23.52
CA PRO A 114 8.86 -9.09 23.32
C PRO A 114 7.66 -9.50 22.45
N GLY A 115 7.92 -10.21 21.35
CA GLY A 115 6.90 -10.66 20.40
C GLY A 115 6.62 -9.72 19.22
N PHE A 116 7.21 -8.51 19.19
CA PHE A 116 7.07 -7.60 18.05
C PHE A 116 7.63 -8.18 16.75
N HIS A 117 8.86 -8.72 16.78
CA HIS A 117 9.47 -9.39 15.63
C HIS A 117 8.69 -10.65 15.23
N TRP A 118 8.18 -11.42 16.19
CA TRP A 118 7.34 -12.57 15.86
C TRP A 118 6.10 -12.13 15.09
N LEU A 119 5.40 -11.07 15.51
CA LEU A 119 4.19 -10.57 14.85
C LEU A 119 4.46 -9.87 13.51
N ASN A 120 5.51 -9.06 13.42
CA ASN A 120 5.77 -8.15 12.31
C ASN A 120 6.88 -8.62 11.37
N GLY A 121 7.62 -9.67 11.71
CA GLY A 121 8.66 -10.24 10.86
C GLY A 121 9.82 -9.28 10.56
N ASP A 122 10.67 -9.69 9.62
CA ASP A 122 11.85 -8.94 9.21
C ASP A 122 11.48 -7.62 8.51
N ALA A 123 10.54 -7.66 7.56
CA ALA A 123 10.04 -6.45 6.89
C ALA A 123 9.45 -5.43 7.86
N GLY A 124 8.83 -5.87 8.95
CA GLY A 124 8.29 -4.97 9.98
C GLY A 124 9.37 -4.14 10.69
N LEU A 125 10.60 -4.64 10.80
CA LEU A 125 11.72 -3.93 11.41
C LEU A 125 12.34 -2.89 10.47
N GLU A 126 12.16 -3.05 9.16
CA GLU A 126 12.71 -2.15 8.13
C GLU A 126 11.83 -0.93 7.85
N LEU A 127 10.61 -0.91 8.40
CA LEU A 127 9.61 0.16 8.26
C LEU A 127 9.76 1.29 9.30
N GLY A 128 10.89 1.38 10.00
CA GLY A 128 11.17 2.44 10.98
C GLY A 128 11.29 3.83 10.36
N THR A 129 11.46 4.87 11.19
CA THR A 129 11.62 6.27 10.72
C THR A 129 13.07 6.75 10.66
N GLU A 130 14.03 5.95 11.14
CA GLU A 130 15.46 6.26 11.11
C GLU A 130 15.96 6.48 9.67
N THR A 131 16.98 7.32 9.47
CA THR A 131 17.50 7.68 8.12
C THR A 131 17.99 6.49 7.29
N GLY A 132 18.31 5.37 7.94
CA GLY A 132 18.69 4.11 7.29
C GLY A 132 17.52 3.15 7.03
N SER A 133 16.27 3.53 7.34
CA SER A 133 15.11 2.69 7.04
C SER A 133 14.78 2.72 5.55
N VAL A 134 14.13 1.66 5.07
CA VAL A 134 13.83 1.52 3.64
C VAL A 134 12.95 2.67 3.13
N PRO A 135 11.84 3.06 3.77
CA PRO A 135 10.96 4.13 3.26
C PRO A 135 11.68 5.47 3.00
N GLN A 136 12.71 5.79 3.79
CA GLN A 136 13.49 7.03 3.69
C GLN A 136 14.49 7.02 2.52
N GLN A 137 14.82 5.85 1.98
CA GLN A 137 15.76 5.67 0.88
C GLN A 137 15.10 5.61 -0.50
N LEU A 138 13.77 5.43 -0.54
CA LEU A 138 13.00 5.23 -1.78
C LEU A 138 12.74 6.51 -2.58
N GLY A 139 13.08 7.69 -2.05
CA GLY A 139 12.89 8.96 -2.74
C GLY A 139 11.42 9.33 -3.03
N PRO A 140 11.18 10.42 -3.80
CA PRO A 140 9.85 10.85 -4.21
C PRO A 140 9.24 9.91 -5.26
N ALA A 141 7.92 9.98 -5.45
CA ALA A 141 7.25 9.33 -6.57
C ALA A 141 7.57 10.05 -7.90
N ASN A 142 7.83 9.26 -8.93
CA ASN A 142 7.98 9.67 -10.33
C ASN A 142 6.95 8.99 -11.25
N PHE A 143 5.89 8.45 -10.66
CA PHE A 143 4.78 7.74 -11.31
C PHE A 143 3.44 8.29 -10.79
N ASP A 144 2.36 8.06 -11.53
CA ASP A 144 1.02 8.52 -11.16
C ASP A 144 0.55 7.79 -9.90
N VAL A 145 0.43 8.53 -8.79
CA VAL A 145 0.07 7.95 -7.49
C VAL A 145 -0.91 8.79 -6.67
N GLY A 146 -2.00 8.13 -6.28
CA GLY A 146 -3.00 8.62 -5.34
C GLY A 146 -2.82 7.98 -3.97
N ILE A 147 -2.95 8.77 -2.91
CA ILE A 147 -2.80 8.28 -1.53
C ILE A 147 -4.08 8.52 -0.73
N ILE A 148 -4.62 7.44 -0.16
CA ILE A 148 -5.74 7.49 0.79
C ILE A 148 -5.20 7.27 2.20
N ALA A 149 -5.34 8.29 3.05
CA ALA A 149 -4.99 8.23 4.46
C ALA A 149 -6.23 7.97 5.33
N GLY A 150 -6.10 7.15 6.37
CA GLY A 150 -7.16 6.96 7.36
C GLY A 150 -7.03 7.96 8.51
N SER A 151 -8.16 8.29 9.14
CA SER A 151 -8.21 9.21 10.29
C SER A 151 -8.88 8.61 11.54
N LYS A 152 -9.19 7.32 11.54
CA LYS A 152 -9.75 6.62 12.70
C LYS A 152 -8.79 5.58 13.23
N SER A 153 -8.74 5.44 14.54
CA SER A 153 -8.00 4.37 15.20
C SER A 153 -8.91 3.43 15.97
N ILE A 154 -8.66 2.12 15.85
CA ILE A 154 -9.24 1.08 16.72
C ILE A 154 -8.35 0.87 17.95
N ASN A 155 -7.03 1.08 17.81
CA ASN A 155 -6.07 0.87 18.87
C ASN A 155 -5.54 2.22 19.38
N TRP A 156 -6.34 2.85 20.24
CA TRP A 156 -6.05 4.13 20.87
C TRP A 156 -4.68 4.19 21.57
N ILE A 157 -4.14 3.05 22.03
CA ILE A 157 -2.80 2.97 22.64
C ILE A 157 -1.70 3.20 21.60
N LEU A 158 -1.85 2.66 20.38
CA LEU A 158 -0.90 2.90 19.29
C LEU A 158 -1.00 4.33 18.75
N SER A 159 -2.20 4.91 18.71
CA SER A 159 -2.39 6.31 18.31
C SER A 159 -1.75 7.30 19.26
N LEU A 160 -1.69 7.02 20.57
CA LEU A 160 -0.91 7.84 21.51
C LEU A 160 0.59 7.91 21.16
N LEU A 161 1.08 6.96 20.35
CA LEU A 161 2.46 6.92 19.90
C LEU A 161 2.66 7.63 18.55
N ILE A 162 1.59 8.01 17.86
CA ILE A 162 1.61 8.62 16.54
C ILE A 162 1.29 10.12 16.68
N PRO A 163 2.14 11.04 16.17
CA PRO A 163 1.83 12.46 16.21
C PRO A 163 0.71 12.82 15.22
N GLY A 164 -0.32 13.53 15.69
CA GLY A 164 -1.40 14.09 14.85
C GLY A 164 -2.53 13.11 14.57
N ASP A 165 -3.36 13.42 13.56
CA ASP A 165 -4.44 12.54 13.12
C ASP A 165 -3.87 11.30 12.39
N ASP A 166 -4.40 10.13 12.72
CA ASP A 166 -3.85 8.84 12.30
C ASP A 166 -4.92 7.75 12.12
N ASP A 167 -4.53 6.66 11.46
CA ASP A 167 -5.38 5.50 11.23
C ASP A 167 -5.19 4.34 12.22
N GLY A 168 -4.45 4.59 13.31
CA GLY A 168 -4.03 3.63 14.32
C GLY A 168 -2.68 2.96 14.05
N LYS A 169 -2.02 3.24 12.92
CA LYS A 169 -0.64 2.77 12.62
C LYS A 169 0.23 3.80 11.89
N VAL A 170 -0.36 4.66 11.07
CA VAL A 170 0.34 5.65 10.23
C VAL A 170 -0.38 6.99 10.37
N SER A 171 0.37 8.07 10.58
CA SER A 171 -0.22 9.42 10.55
C SER A 171 -0.50 9.86 9.13
N ILE A 172 -1.46 10.77 8.97
CA ILE A 172 -1.79 11.39 7.68
C ILE A 172 -0.56 12.03 7.03
N GLU A 173 0.31 12.68 7.82
CA GLU A 173 1.52 13.32 7.28
C GLU A 173 2.55 12.30 6.80
N ARG A 174 2.65 11.14 7.47
CA ARG A 174 3.60 10.07 7.10
C ARG A 174 3.14 9.26 5.90
N SER A 175 1.84 9.25 5.61
CA SER A 175 1.34 8.64 4.37
C SER A 175 1.65 9.48 3.13
N LYS A 176 1.80 10.79 3.26
CA LYS A 176 2.15 11.65 2.12
C LYS A 176 3.50 11.30 1.53
N LEU A 177 3.59 11.47 0.21
CA LEU A 177 4.80 11.26 -0.57
C LEU A 177 5.02 12.45 -1.50
N ALA A 178 6.24 12.97 -1.53
CA ALA A 178 6.59 13.98 -2.53
C ALA A 178 6.43 13.39 -3.93
N GLY A 179 5.79 14.13 -4.85
CA GLY A 179 5.48 13.66 -6.20
C GLY A 179 4.13 12.97 -6.35
N MET A 180 3.35 12.80 -5.28
CA MET A 180 1.97 12.28 -5.38
C MET A 180 1.04 13.23 -6.15
N ASN A 181 0.09 12.67 -6.91
CA ASN A 181 -0.86 13.43 -7.73
C ASN A 181 -2.03 13.94 -6.90
N ASP A 182 -2.59 13.10 -6.04
CA ASP A 182 -3.69 13.48 -5.16
C ASP A 182 -3.62 12.75 -3.82
N HIS A 183 -4.25 13.34 -2.80
CA HIS A 183 -4.29 12.80 -1.46
C HIS A 183 -5.61 13.13 -0.78
N ILE A 184 -6.29 12.11 -0.26
CA ILE A 184 -7.54 12.27 0.49
C ILE A 184 -7.46 11.59 1.86
N VAL A 185 -8.13 12.20 2.83
CA VAL A 185 -8.29 11.66 4.18
C VAL A 185 -9.70 11.08 4.32
N MET A 186 -9.80 9.84 4.78
CA MET A 186 -11.09 9.15 4.94
C MET A 186 -11.29 8.66 6.38
N PRO A 187 -12.54 8.67 6.89
CA PRO A 187 -12.88 8.28 8.26
C PRO A 187 -12.89 6.74 8.43
N THR A 188 -11.73 6.12 8.18
CA THR A 188 -11.51 4.67 8.20
C THR A 188 -10.26 4.33 9.03
N THR A 189 -10.18 3.06 9.42
CA THR A 189 -9.12 2.54 10.28
C THR A 189 -8.14 1.75 9.44
N HIS A 190 -6.85 1.77 9.79
CA HIS A 190 -5.81 1.07 9.04
C HIS A 190 -6.15 -0.38 8.67
N PRO A 191 -6.68 -1.23 9.58
CA PRO A 191 -6.89 -2.64 9.27
C PRO A 191 -8.15 -2.94 8.46
N LEU A 192 -9.05 -1.96 8.25
CA LEU A 192 -10.34 -2.15 7.57
C LEU A 192 -10.50 -1.27 6.31
N MET A 193 -9.51 -0.43 6.01
CA MET A 193 -9.55 0.52 4.90
C MET A 193 -9.84 -0.14 3.55
N MET A 194 -9.23 -1.30 3.29
CA MET A 194 -9.42 -2.10 2.07
C MET A 194 -10.82 -2.71 1.91
N ASN A 195 -11.60 -2.80 2.99
CA ASN A 195 -12.97 -3.35 2.98
C ASN A 195 -14.04 -2.25 3.06
N ASN A 196 -13.64 -0.97 3.06
CA ASN A 196 -14.55 0.14 3.17
C ASN A 196 -15.05 0.52 1.77
N ASN A 197 -16.37 0.41 1.54
CA ASN A 197 -16.96 0.74 0.23
C ASN A 197 -16.64 2.17 -0.23
N ASP A 198 -16.67 3.15 0.67
CA ASP A 198 -16.35 4.53 0.30
C ASP A 198 -14.88 4.66 -0.17
N VAL A 199 -13.96 3.91 0.44
CA VAL A 199 -12.55 3.85 0.03
C VAL A 199 -12.43 3.17 -1.33
N ILE A 200 -13.15 2.06 -1.54
CA ILE A 200 -13.13 1.32 -2.80
C ILE A 200 -13.66 2.20 -3.95
N ASP A 201 -14.74 2.95 -3.70
CA ASP A 201 -15.29 3.88 -4.69
C ASP A 201 -14.27 4.97 -5.06
N GLN A 202 -13.50 5.47 -4.08
CA GLN A 202 -12.40 6.41 -4.33
C GLN A 202 -11.24 5.79 -5.11
N VAL A 203 -10.91 4.52 -4.84
CA VAL A 203 -9.90 3.77 -5.62
C VAL A 203 -10.34 3.66 -7.08
N ILE A 204 -11.56 3.20 -7.33
CA ILE A 204 -12.09 3.04 -8.70
C ILE A 204 -12.07 4.39 -9.42
N HIS A 205 -12.55 5.45 -8.76
CA HIS A 205 -12.55 6.79 -9.35
C HIS A 205 -11.12 7.27 -9.69
N TYR A 206 -10.16 7.07 -8.80
CA TYR A 206 -8.77 7.42 -9.08
C TYR A 206 -8.21 6.61 -10.25
N LEU A 207 -8.49 5.29 -10.30
CA LEU A 207 -8.04 4.44 -11.40
C LEU A 207 -8.65 4.82 -12.75
N ASP A 208 -9.82 5.47 -12.79
CA ASP A 208 -10.45 5.99 -14.00
C ASP A 208 -9.98 7.41 -14.36
N HIS A 209 -9.79 8.28 -13.37
CA HIS A 209 -9.66 9.73 -13.58
C HIS A 209 -8.30 10.33 -13.18
N GLY A 210 -7.50 9.66 -12.37
CA GLY A 210 -6.22 10.16 -11.85
C GLY A 210 -6.36 11.18 -10.70
N GLU A 211 -7.55 11.32 -10.12
CA GLU A 211 -7.83 12.17 -8.95
C GLU A 211 -8.94 11.53 -8.07
N PHE A 212 -9.07 11.95 -6.81
CA PHE A 212 -10.12 11.48 -5.91
C PHE A 212 -11.39 12.34 -5.99
N MET A 213 -12.55 11.73 -5.70
CA MET A 213 -13.83 12.44 -5.59
C MET A 213 -13.83 13.40 -4.40
N ARG A 214 -14.33 14.62 -4.60
CA ARG A 214 -14.43 15.68 -3.58
C ARG A 214 -15.86 16.17 -3.37
#